data_AF-A0A1A8MSM1-F1
#
_entry.id   AF-A0A1A8MSM1-F1
#
_cell.length_a   1.000
_cell.length_b   1.000
_cell.length_c   1.000
_cell.angle_alpha   90.00
_cell.angle_beta   90.00
_cell.angle_gamma   90.00
#
_symmetry.space_group_name_H-M   'P 1'
#
loop_
_entity.id
_entity.type
_entity.pdbx_description
1 polymer ?
#
loop_
_entity_poly.entity_id
_entity_poly.type
_entity_poly.pdbx_seq_one_letter_code
_entity_poly.pdbx_strand_id
1 'polypeptide(L)'
;MDSYILTWMVTCALLRLSVTQSSAPEGVLNCCEGDVLFLVDSSGSVTSYEHSRMLSFLSKLLLPFSLGEDQVRVGLLQVGTRPRLEFGFNRYITQNGLQGALKNIRPLRGDTNTVDAIKLAKELVLRPGSQDGARLGLPRVLVWLTDGIKPGDVTGPMAELREEGVAVLVVSTGHSNYKVLREVVTPPVESHLHFVDIDDMDIITDDLRDAIIEIIRAERIQVRDITTTAATLQWRPVLSGLKGYYEIQFGQAPTPGAGGGGSGSGTSPSTGGSQYQRLTQPADSNSIRLTELKPDTTYTAKLTPDSNQVEFNSLFVTFKTKPEVASPAVITVSESGKTSVRVSWGPLQPEVVTSYLIEYSILPGGKLHQRTVGRTHNSTLLTELQPGTTYLVTVTVWYASGKQKAMSVKACTQEVTPALADLHLTTVGSDSVKVDWRGSADGLKGYWLTWEAQQNAIPSQRSSFYLPPDSLTTRLAHLPPSARVCVSPIYQTARGEGLCCTAEFHSNAFAYGYQS
;
A
#
# COMPACT_ATOMS: atom_id res chain seq x y z
N MET A 1 -3.15 2.18 101.87
CA MET A 1 -1.76 2.26 102.35
C MET A 1 -0.87 2.48 101.13
N ASP A 2 -1.11 3.55 100.37
CA ASP A 2 -0.77 4.96 100.64
C ASP A 2 0.73 5.21 100.52
N SER A 3 1.17 5.94 99.48
CA SER A 3 1.48 7.36 99.65
C SER A 3 2.03 7.99 98.35
N TYR A 4 1.19 8.83 97.74
CA TYR A 4 1.45 10.21 97.23
C TYR A 4 2.88 10.78 97.49
N ILE A 5 3.56 11.59 96.65
CA ILE A 5 3.10 12.79 95.91
C ILE A 5 4.30 13.45 95.12
N LEU A 6 3.97 14.23 94.07
CA LEU A 6 4.72 15.29 93.34
C LEU A 6 6.00 14.91 92.53
N THR A 7 6.17 15.33 91.27
CA THR A 7 6.01 16.70 90.74
C THR A 7 5.75 16.72 89.21
N TRP A 8 5.10 17.78 88.74
CA TRP A 8 4.42 17.95 87.45
C TRP A 8 5.28 18.48 86.27
N MET A 9 4.86 18.05 85.08
CA MET A 9 4.90 18.70 83.74
C MET A 9 6.24 19.10 83.11
N VAL A 10 6.50 18.61 81.89
CA VAL A 10 6.48 19.40 80.62
C VAL A 10 6.97 18.53 79.44
N THR A 11 6.07 18.38 78.45
CA THR A 11 6.27 18.02 77.02
C THR A 11 7.02 16.74 76.63
N CYS A 12 6.29 15.72 76.19
CA CYS A 12 6.74 14.85 75.10
C CYS A 12 5.63 14.80 74.04
N ALA A 13 5.85 15.54 72.95
CA ALA A 13 5.00 15.54 71.78
C ALA A 13 4.86 14.10 71.25
N LEU A 14 3.66 13.78 70.76
CA LEU A 14 3.41 12.63 69.91
C LEU A 14 4.44 12.66 68.77
N LEU A 15 5.46 11.80 68.83
CA LEU A 15 6.23 11.40 67.66
C LEU A 15 5.28 10.60 66.77
N ARG A 16 4.45 11.31 66.02
CA ARG A 16 4.08 10.83 64.69
C ARG A 16 5.43 10.64 64.00
N LEU A 17 5.77 9.40 63.69
CA LEU A 17 6.74 9.12 62.64
C LEU A 17 6.19 9.80 61.40
N SER A 18 6.64 11.03 61.16
CA SER A 18 6.66 11.63 59.86
C SER A 18 7.56 10.72 59.04
N VAL A 19 6.94 9.75 58.38
CA VAL A 19 7.45 9.21 57.14
C VAL A 19 7.66 10.44 56.29
N THR A 20 8.91 10.91 56.23
CA THR A 20 9.35 11.77 55.15
C THR A 20 9.04 10.98 53.90
N GLN A 21 7.92 11.32 53.25
CA GLN A 21 7.69 10.96 51.86
C GLN A 21 8.91 11.49 51.12
N SER A 22 9.84 10.59 50.83
CA SER A 22 10.83 10.82 49.80
C SER A 22 10.02 10.89 48.51
N SER A 23 9.61 12.10 48.14
CA SER A 23 9.13 12.40 46.81
C SER A 23 10.17 11.84 45.84
N ALA A 24 9.76 10.90 44.98
CA ALA A 24 10.57 10.48 43.85
C ALA A 24 10.96 11.74 43.06
N PRO A 25 12.21 11.85 42.58
CA PRO A 25 12.62 13.01 41.80
C PRO A 25 11.73 13.13 40.56
N GLU A 26 11.23 14.34 40.29
CA GLU A 26 10.57 14.69 39.04
C GLU A 26 11.46 14.24 37.86
N GLY A 27 10.90 13.45 36.93
CA GLY A 27 11.54 13.17 35.63
C GLY A 27 11.94 11.73 35.31
N VAL A 28 11.37 10.69 35.92
CA VAL A 28 11.61 9.30 35.48
C VAL A 28 10.65 8.92 34.33
N LEU A 29 11.20 8.69 33.13
CA LEU A 29 10.49 8.28 31.92
C LEU A 29 10.28 6.76 31.88
N ASN A 30 9.09 6.31 32.29
CA ASN A 30 8.68 4.88 32.30
C ASN A 30 8.01 4.40 31.00
N CYS A 31 8.10 5.17 29.93
CA CYS A 31 7.33 4.95 28.70
C CYS A 31 8.10 4.36 27.52
N CYS A 32 9.42 4.19 27.65
CA CYS A 32 10.30 3.89 26.52
C CYS A 32 10.84 2.47 26.64
N GLU A 33 10.46 1.60 25.70
CA GLU A 33 10.98 0.24 25.59
C GLU A 33 11.67 0.13 24.23
N GLY A 34 13.00 0.14 24.26
CA GLY A 34 13.83 0.12 23.04
C GLY A 34 15.32 0.05 23.37
N ASP A 35 16.12 -0.23 22.36
CA ASP A 35 17.57 -0.40 22.51
C ASP A 35 18.31 0.79 21.90
N VAL A 36 19.11 1.48 22.71
CA VAL A 36 19.82 2.71 22.31
C VAL A 36 21.33 2.49 22.41
N LEU A 37 22.00 2.47 21.26
CA LEU A 37 23.45 2.35 21.16
C LEU A 37 24.08 3.72 20.95
N PHE A 38 25.02 4.08 21.81
CA PHE A 38 25.86 5.25 21.65
C PHE A 38 27.17 4.88 20.96
N LEU A 39 27.40 5.44 19.78
CA LEU A 39 28.67 5.37 19.07
C LEU A 39 29.44 6.64 19.39
N VAL A 40 30.48 6.55 20.21
CA VAL A 40 31.19 7.73 20.74
C VAL A 40 32.57 7.82 20.12
N ASP A 41 32.86 8.94 19.45
CA ASP A 41 34.19 9.20 18.92
C ASP A 41 35.19 9.38 20.05
N SER A 42 36.24 8.57 20.03
CA SER A 42 37.32 8.58 21.01
C SER A 42 38.68 8.47 20.33
N SER A 43 38.73 8.85 19.05
CA SER A 43 39.94 8.90 18.24
C SER A 43 40.90 9.99 18.71
N GLY A 44 42.07 10.07 18.08
CA GLY A 44 43.17 10.96 18.48
C GLY A 44 42.93 12.44 18.18
N SER A 45 41.94 12.78 17.35
CA SER A 45 41.52 14.17 17.13
C SER A 45 40.65 14.70 18.26
N VAL A 46 39.97 13.82 18.98
CA VAL A 46 39.16 14.17 20.15
C VAL A 46 40.05 14.31 21.38
N THR A 47 40.06 15.51 21.98
CA THR A 47 40.80 15.77 23.22
C THR A 47 40.17 15.03 24.40
N SER A 48 40.94 14.83 25.48
CA SER A 48 40.39 14.23 26.70
C SER A 48 39.32 15.11 27.36
N TYR A 49 39.35 16.42 27.09
CA TYR A 49 38.31 17.35 27.52
C TYR A 49 36.99 17.11 26.75
N GLU A 50 37.05 17.09 25.42
CA GLU A 50 35.88 16.85 24.57
C GLU A 50 35.27 15.48 24.85
N HIS A 51 36.09 14.44 25.00
CA HIS A 51 35.62 13.11 25.37
C HIS A 51 34.87 13.10 26.71
N SER A 52 35.41 13.77 27.73
CA SER A 52 34.76 13.90 29.03
C SER A 52 33.45 14.70 28.94
N ARG A 53 33.37 15.72 28.07
CA ARG A 53 32.15 16.49 27.83
C ARG A 53 31.08 15.65 27.14
N MET A 54 31.43 14.87 26.11
CA MET A 54 30.51 13.93 25.46
C MET A 54 29.94 12.91 26.46
N LEU A 55 30.78 12.31 27.31
CA LEU A 55 30.30 11.37 28.34
C LEU A 55 29.43 12.05 29.41
N SER A 56 29.76 13.28 29.79
CA SER A 56 28.91 14.08 30.69
C SER A 56 27.56 14.43 30.05
N PHE A 57 27.54 14.71 28.75
CA PHE A 57 26.31 14.92 28.00
C PHE A 57 25.46 13.65 27.97
N LEU A 58 26.05 12.50 27.63
CA LEU A 58 25.35 11.20 27.66
C LEU A 58 24.79 10.88 29.04
N SER A 59 25.55 11.17 30.10
CA SER A 59 25.08 11.04 31.49
C SER A 59 23.78 11.83 31.72
N LYS A 60 23.74 13.12 31.34
CA LYS A 60 22.54 13.99 31.46
C LYS A 60 21.38 13.54 30.56
N LEU A 61 21.67 13.16 29.31
CA LEU A 61 20.69 12.65 28.36
C LEU A 61 19.97 11.42 28.93
N LEU A 62 20.74 10.51 29.54
CA LEU A 62 20.27 9.19 29.96
C LEU A 62 19.64 9.16 31.36
N LEU A 63 19.91 10.14 32.22
CA LEU A 63 19.40 10.19 33.60
C LEU A 63 17.88 9.98 33.72
N PRO A 64 17.03 10.58 32.85
CA PRO A 64 15.58 10.41 32.94
C PRO A 64 15.06 9.03 32.50
N PHE A 65 15.83 8.21 31.78
CA PHE A 65 15.30 6.94 31.27
C PHE A 65 15.21 5.87 32.36
N SER A 66 14.13 5.10 32.38
CA SER A 66 14.12 3.83 33.10
C SER A 66 14.88 2.77 32.32
N LEU A 67 15.69 1.98 33.05
CA LEU A 67 16.54 0.94 32.48
C LEU A 67 16.07 -0.44 32.92
N GLY A 68 16.07 -1.43 32.02
CA GLY A 68 15.63 -2.77 32.38
C GLY A 68 15.17 -3.63 31.20
N GLU A 69 14.61 -4.80 31.52
CA GLU A 69 14.20 -5.78 30.52
C GLU A 69 13.01 -5.34 29.68
N ASP A 70 12.05 -4.65 30.28
CA ASP A 70 10.86 -4.09 29.61
C ASP A 70 10.94 -2.56 29.48
N GLN A 71 12.17 -2.02 29.52
CA GLN A 71 12.45 -0.58 29.49
C GLN A 71 13.55 -0.28 28.46
N VAL A 72 14.18 0.89 28.52
CA VAL A 72 15.33 1.19 27.66
C VAL A 72 16.52 0.33 28.06
N ARG A 73 17.22 -0.23 27.07
CA ARG A 73 18.55 -0.82 27.26
C ARG A 73 19.57 -0.01 26.51
N VAL A 74 20.74 0.21 27.13
CA VAL A 74 21.76 1.13 26.63
C VAL A 74 23.06 0.37 26.35
N GLY A 75 23.63 0.61 25.18
CA GLY A 75 24.97 0.15 24.82
C GLY A 75 25.87 1.34 24.53
N LEU A 76 27.19 1.15 24.66
CA LEU A 76 28.18 2.15 24.27
C LEU A 76 29.37 1.50 23.57
N LEU A 77 29.69 2.00 22.38
CA LEU A 77 30.80 1.58 21.55
C LEU A 77 31.68 2.79 21.24
N GLN A 78 32.98 2.70 21.55
CA GLN A 78 33.95 3.75 21.27
C GLN A 78 34.60 3.55 19.89
N VAL A 79 34.74 4.66 19.15
CA VAL A 79 35.55 4.73 17.91
C VAL A 79 36.99 5.07 18.26
N GLY A 80 37.94 4.40 17.63
CA GLY A 80 39.38 4.62 17.74
C GLY A 80 40.10 3.65 16.80
N THR A 81 41.42 3.49 16.93
CA THR A 81 42.19 2.64 15.98
C THR A 81 41.65 1.22 15.95
N ARG A 82 41.24 0.69 17.11
CA ARG A 82 40.47 -0.54 17.22
C ARG A 82 39.18 -0.21 17.97
N PRO A 83 38.02 -0.17 17.29
CA PRO A 83 36.75 0.09 17.93
C PRO A 83 36.51 -0.87 19.10
N ARG A 84 35.93 -0.37 20.19
CA ARG A 84 35.74 -1.15 21.41
C ARG A 84 34.33 -0.99 21.96
N LEU A 85 33.64 -2.11 22.15
CA LEU A 85 32.39 -2.15 22.90
C LEU A 85 32.73 -2.02 24.39
N GLU A 86 32.31 -0.94 25.04
CA GLU A 86 32.47 -0.77 26.50
C GLU A 86 31.45 -1.63 27.24
N PHE A 87 30.21 -1.64 26.75
CA PHE A 87 29.15 -2.49 27.25
C PHE A 87 28.01 -2.59 26.22
N GLY A 88 27.41 -3.79 26.14
CA GLY A 88 26.19 -4.03 25.37
C GLY A 88 24.91 -3.78 26.18
N PHE A 89 23.76 -3.98 25.54
CA PHE A 89 22.43 -3.68 26.08
C PHE A 89 22.08 -4.38 27.40
N ASN A 90 22.66 -5.55 27.66
CA ASN A 90 22.31 -6.37 28.82
C ASN A 90 23.15 -6.06 30.07
N ARG A 91 24.12 -5.13 29.99
CA ARG A 91 25.12 -4.94 31.05
C ARG A 91 24.60 -4.13 32.23
N TYR A 92 23.93 -3.01 31.97
CA TYR A 92 23.49 -2.06 33.00
C TYR A 92 21.98 -1.89 32.97
N ILE A 93 21.32 -2.41 34.00
CA ILE A 93 19.86 -2.30 34.20
C ILE A 93 19.48 -1.31 35.30
N THR A 94 20.44 -0.58 35.86
CA THR A 94 20.20 0.43 36.90
C THR A 94 20.92 1.73 36.57
N GLN A 95 20.30 2.86 36.92
CA GLN A 95 20.89 4.17 36.70
C GLN A 95 22.23 4.32 37.42
N ASN A 96 22.34 3.91 38.67
CA ASN A 96 23.61 3.99 39.40
C ASN A 96 24.75 3.23 38.69
N GLY A 97 24.46 2.03 38.18
CA GLY A 97 25.43 1.24 37.42
C GLY A 97 25.86 1.91 36.11
N LEU A 98 24.90 2.39 35.32
CA LEU A 98 25.17 3.08 34.06
C LEU A 98 25.95 4.38 34.27
N GLN A 99 25.52 5.21 35.22
CA GLN A 99 26.17 6.49 35.53
C GLN A 99 27.59 6.28 36.08
N GLY A 100 27.80 5.25 36.90
CA GLY A 100 29.14 4.84 37.35
C GLY A 100 30.02 4.35 36.20
N ALA A 101 29.47 3.62 35.24
CA ALA A 101 30.19 3.16 34.07
C ALA A 101 30.65 4.32 33.19
N LEU A 102 29.73 5.23 32.82
CA LEU A 102 30.01 6.39 31.98
C LEU A 102 31.15 7.26 32.54
N LYS A 103 31.19 7.46 33.86
CA LYS A 103 32.25 8.25 34.53
C LYS A 103 33.65 7.63 34.44
N ASN A 104 33.75 6.32 34.23
CA ASN A 104 35.01 5.57 34.29
C ASN A 104 35.57 5.22 32.89
N ILE A 105 34.83 5.50 31.82
CA ILE A 105 35.28 5.24 30.45
C ILE A 105 36.47 6.14 30.13
N ARG A 106 37.53 5.55 29.57
CA ARG A 106 38.71 6.27 29.11
C ARG A 106 38.75 6.30 27.57
N PRO A 107 39.20 7.42 26.97
CA PRO A 107 39.30 7.53 25.52
C PRO A 107 40.33 6.54 24.96
N LEU A 108 40.03 5.96 23.80
CA LEU A 108 40.90 5.00 23.11
C LEU A 108 42.14 5.67 22.50
N ARG A 109 41.96 6.85 21.91
CA ARG A 109 42.91 7.60 21.09
C ARG A 109 43.32 6.84 19.80
N GLY A 110 44.21 7.45 19.03
CA GLY A 110 44.74 6.90 17.78
C GLY A 110 43.86 7.18 16.56
N ASP A 111 44.06 6.45 15.45
CA ASP A 111 43.32 6.69 14.20
C ASP A 111 41.80 6.54 14.33
N THR A 112 41.06 7.27 13.49
CA THR A 112 39.60 7.24 13.43
C THR A 112 39.13 6.12 12.49
N ASN A 113 38.53 5.05 13.04
CA ASN A 113 38.00 3.92 12.27
C ASN A 113 36.48 3.74 12.47
N THR A 114 35.70 4.76 12.07
CA THR A 114 34.22 4.75 12.26
C THR A 114 33.54 3.65 11.45
N VAL A 115 34.00 3.37 10.24
CA VAL A 115 33.41 2.32 9.38
C VAL A 115 33.45 0.95 10.07
N ASP A 116 34.58 0.58 10.65
CA ASP A 116 34.71 -0.70 11.37
C ASP A 116 33.91 -0.69 12.66
N ALA A 117 33.77 0.47 13.32
CA ALA A 117 32.92 0.62 14.49
C ALA A 117 31.42 0.38 14.16
N ILE A 118 30.95 0.87 13.00
CA ILE A 118 29.58 0.65 12.52
C ILE A 118 29.35 -0.83 12.19
N LYS A 119 30.33 -1.49 11.53
CA LYS A 119 30.25 -2.94 11.26
C LYS A 119 30.19 -3.75 12.56
N LEU A 120 31.05 -3.41 13.52
CA LEU A 120 31.06 -4.05 14.84
C LEU A 120 29.72 -3.84 15.56
N ALA A 121 29.15 -2.63 15.49
CA ALA A 121 27.84 -2.32 16.04
C ALA A 121 26.73 -3.18 15.41
N LYS A 122 26.72 -3.29 14.07
CA LYS A 122 25.77 -4.10 13.30
C LYS A 122 25.83 -5.58 13.67
N GLU A 123 27.03 -6.15 13.68
CA GLU A 123 27.22 -7.60 13.83
C GLU A 123 26.99 -8.10 15.26
N LEU A 124 27.36 -7.30 16.27
CA LEU A 124 27.30 -7.72 17.66
C LEU A 124 26.02 -7.25 18.36
N VAL A 125 25.87 -5.94 18.50
CA VAL A 125 24.91 -5.35 19.44
C VAL A 125 23.59 -4.98 18.78
N LEU A 126 23.58 -4.48 17.55
CA LEU A 126 22.34 -4.08 16.86
C LEU A 126 21.61 -5.27 16.23
N ARG A 127 22.23 -6.44 16.13
CA ARG A 127 21.60 -7.65 15.57
C ARG A 127 20.43 -8.12 16.45
N PRO A 128 19.19 -8.19 15.92
CA PRO A 128 18.05 -8.62 16.72
C PRO A 128 18.11 -10.11 17.09
N GLY A 129 17.77 -10.44 18.34
CA GLY A 129 17.59 -11.81 18.81
C GLY A 129 18.87 -12.60 19.05
N SER A 130 20.06 -11.97 18.97
CA SER A 130 21.30 -12.59 19.44
C SER A 130 21.45 -12.43 20.95
N GLN A 131 22.24 -13.31 21.58
CA GLN A 131 22.41 -13.36 23.04
C GLN A 131 22.88 -12.03 23.67
N ASP A 132 23.74 -11.30 22.96
CA ASP A 132 24.28 -9.99 23.37
C ASP A 132 23.80 -8.82 22.50
N GLY A 133 22.81 -9.08 21.63
CA GLY A 133 22.28 -8.10 20.69
C GLY A 133 20.97 -7.47 21.11
N ALA A 134 20.37 -6.78 20.15
CA ALA A 134 19.13 -6.07 20.33
C ALA A 134 17.96 -7.04 20.53
N ARG A 135 16.96 -6.60 21.28
CA ARG A 135 15.71 -7.33 21.50
C ARG A 135 14.90 -7.40 20.21
N LEU A 136 14.25 -8.54 20.00
CA LEU A 136 13.47 -8.80 18.80
C LEU A 136 12.19 -7.95 18.79
N GLY A 137 11.93 -7.24 17.69
CA GLY A 137 10.69 -6.50 17.49
C GLY A 137 10.51 -5.29 18.41
N LEU A 138 11.63 -4.70 18.86
CA LEU A 138 11.66 -3.41 19.54
C LEU A 138 12.46 -2.38 18.71
N PRO A 139 12.14 -1.08 18.85
CA PRO A 139 12.88 -0.01 18.21
C PRO A 139 14.37 -0.04 18.59
N ARG A 140 15.23 0.20 17.60
CA ARG A 140 16.68 0.31 17.79
C ARG A 140 17.16 1.66 17.32
N VAL A 141 17.91 2.35 18.16
CA VAL A 141 18.43 3.69 17.90
C VAL A 141 19.95 3.67 18.01
N LEU A 142 20.63 4.22 17.02
CA LEU A 142 22.06 4.52 17.05
C LEU A 142 22.23 6.04 17.17
N VAL A 143 22.90 6.49 18.22
CA VAL A 143 23.27 7.90 18.40
C VAL A 143 24.78 8.02 18.24
N TRP A 144 25.22 8.72 17.21
CA TRP A 144 26.64 8.91 16.90
C TRP A 144 27.13 10.29 17.33
N LEU A 145 28.08 10.33 18.27
CA LEU A 145 28.73 11.54 18.76
C LEU A 145 30.13 11.62 18.16
N THR A 146 30.46 12.73 17.46
CA THR A 146 31.75 12.87 16.77
C THR A 146 32.22 14.32 16.62
N ASP A 147 33.53 14.52 16.51
CA ASP A 147 34.14 15.79 16.12
C ASP A 147 34.14 16.00 14.58
N GLY A 148 33.82 14.95 13.82
CA GLY A 148 33.72 14.97 12.36
C GLY A 148 34.99 14.68 11.59
N ILE A 149 36.10 14.39 12.26
CA ILE A 149 37.40 14.32 11.59
C ILE A 149 37.62 12.93 10.99
N LYS A 150 37.69 12.87 9.66
CA LYS A 150 38.01 11.66 8.87
C LYS A 150 37.19 10.41 9.26
N PRO A 151 35.85 10.46 9.25
CA PRO A 151 35.02 9.30 9.61
C PRO A 151 35.15 8.12 8.62
N GLY A 152 35.74 8.34 7.44
CA GLY A 152 35.75 7.36 6.35
C GLY A 152 34.43 7.35 5.57
N ASP A 153 34.24 6.35 4.72
CA ASP A 153 33.00 6.16 3.95
C ASP A 153 31.93 5.46 4.80
N VAL A 154 31.18 6.27 5.54
CA VAL A 154 30.11 5.81 6.45
C VAL A 154 28.75 5.68 5.76
N THR A 155 28.59 6.19 4.52
CA THR A 155 27.28 6.29 3.86
C THR A 155 26.66 4.92 3.62
N GLY A 156 27.41 3.99 3.04
CA GLY A 156 26.95 2.62 2.79
C GLY A 156 26.57 1.87 4.08
N PRO A 157 27.50 1.73 5.05
CA PRO A 157 27.21 1.04 6.31
C PRO A 157 26.03 1.62 7.10
N MET A 158 25.87 2.95 7.13
CA MET A 158 24.74 3.58 7.80
C MET A 158 23.42 3.35 7.04
N ALA A 159 23.45 3.36 5.70
CA ALA A 159 22.27 3.02 4.90
C ALA A 159 21.78 1.59 5.19
N GLU A 160 22.70 0.62 5.26
CA GLU A 160 22.35 -0.76 5.62
C GLU A 160 21.70 -0.86 7.00
N LEU A 161 22.22 -0.13 8.01
CA LEU A 161 21.61 -0.11 9.34
C LEU A 161 20.18 0.45 9.29
N ARG A 162 19.95 1.52 8.54
CA ARG A 162 18.61 2.10 8.37
C ARG A 162 17.66 1.16 7.64
N GLU A 163 18.12 0.47 6.60
CA GLU A 163 17.34 -0.54 5.89
C GLU A 163 16.94 -1.71 6.80
N GLU A 164 17.80 -2.07 7.75
CA GLU A 164 17.49 -3.07 8.76
C GLU A 164 16.54 -2.56 9.85
N GLY A 165 16.17 -1.28 9.85
CA GLY A 165 15.24 -0.68 10.83
C GLY A 165 15.94 -0.14 12.08
N VAL A 166 17.19 0.34 11.95
CA VAL A 166 17.86 1.12 13.01
C VAL A 166 17.71 2.60 12.70
N ALA A 167 17.17 3.38 13.62
CA ALA A 167 17.14 4.83 13.49
C ALA A 167 18.50 5.43 13.84
N VAL A 168 19.00 6.35 13.01
CA VAL A 168 20.33 6.96 13.18
C VAL A 168 20.18 8.45 13.49
N LEU A 169 20.74 8.87 14.62
CA LEU A 169 20.86 10.27 15.02
C LEU A 169 22.35 10.62 15.16
N VAL A 170 22.70 11.87 14.85
CA VAL A 170 24.09 12.34 14.89
C VAL A 170 24.18 13.66 15.66
N VAL A 171 25.16 13.72 16.55
CA VAL A 171 25.60 14.94 17.23
C VAL A 171 27.04 15.20 16.84
N SER A 172 27.27 16.31 16.14
CA SER A 172 28.59 16.73 15.68
C SER A 172 29.07 17.93 16.48
N THR A 173 30.27 17.85 17.07
CA THR A 173 30.89 18.95 17.83
C THR A 173 31.98 19.71 17.07
N GLY A 174 32.22 19.35 15.80
CA GLY A 174 33.29 19.95 15.00
C GLY A 174 32.95 20.14 13.51
N HIS A 175 33.99 20.13 12.68
CA HIS A 175 33.95 20.50 11.25
C HIS A 175 33.42 19.37 10.34
N SER A 176 32.40 18.64 10.78
CA SER A 176 31.83 17.54 10.00
C SER A 176 31.27 18.01 8.66
N ASN A 177 31.35 17.15 7.65
CA ASN A 177 30.72 17.39 6.37
C ASN A 177 29.20 17.23 6.48
N TYR A 178 28.48 18.35 6.55
CA TYR A 178 27.02 18.39 6.63
C TYR A 178 26.32 17.52 5.57
N LYS A 179 26.85 17.48 4.32
CA LYS A 179 26.23 16.67 3.26
C LYS A 179 26.27 15.17 3.59
N VAL A 180 27.42 14.69 4.05
CA VAL A 180 27.58 13.28 4.46
C VAL A 180 26.71 12.97 5.67
N LEU A 181 26.73 13.84 6.69
CA LEU A 181 25.93 13.59 7.91
C LEU A 181 24.42 13.62 7.65
N ARG A 182 23.95 14.51 6.78
CA ARG A 182 22.55 14.57 6.35
C ARG A 182 22.09 13.29 5.63
N GLU A 183 22.97 12.64 4.89
CA GLU A 183 22.65 11.40 4.17
C GLU A 183 22.60 10.17 5.09
N VAL A 184 23.28 10.21 6.24
CA VAL A 184 23.34 9.07 7.15
C VAL A 184 22.27 9.06 8.24
N VAL A 185 21.72 10.22 8.62
CA VAL A 185 20.66 10.31 9.63
C VAL A 185 19.31 9.82 9.10
N THR A 186 18.50 9.28 9.99
CA THR A 186 17.09 8.98 9.70
C THR A 186 16.31 10.30 9.60
N PRO A 187 15.36 10.50 8.66
CA PRO A 187 14.51 11.68 8.65
C PRO A 187 13.56 11.78 9.88
N PRO A 188 13.13 12.99 10.30
CA PRO A 188 13.49 14.31 9.76
C PRO A 188 14.89 14.75 10.19
N VAL A 189 15.63 15.34 9.26
CA VAL A 189 17.05 15.71 9.47
C VAL A 189 17.17 16.76 10.57
N GLU A 190 16.22 17.69 10.62
CA GLU A 190 16.20 18.84 11.52
C GLU A 190 16.15 18.45 13.00
N SER A 191 15.61 17.26 13.30
CA SER A 191 15.49 16.73 14.67
C SER A 191 16.51 15.65 15.00
N HIS A 192 17.20 15.09 14.00
CA HIS A 192 18.10 13.94 14.16
C HIS A 192 19.57 14.27 13.87
N LEU A 193 19.86 15.48 13.38
CA LEU A 193 21.20 15.97 13.11
C LEU A 193 21.45 17.28 13.85
N HIS A 194 22.32 17.25 14.84
CA HIS A 194 22.70 18.42 15.63
C HIS A 194 24.17 18.78 15.41
N PHE A 195 24.41 20.08 15.23
CA PHE A 195 25.74 20.69 15.27
C PHE A 195 25.77 21.63 16.45
N VAL A 196 26.67 21.38 17.40
CA VAL A 196 26.73 22.13 18.66
C VAL A 196 28.18 22.26 19.11
N ASP A 197 28.53 23.35 19.78
CA ASP A 197 29.83 23.44 20.42
C ASP A 197 29.94 22.37 21.54
N ILE A 198 31.14 21.88 21.80
CA ILE A 198 31.37 20.88 22.85
C ILE A 198 30.94 21.39 24.24
N ASP A 199 31.04 22.69 24.49
CA ASP A 199 30.67 23.30 25.76
C ASP A 199 29.17 23.54 25.91
N ASP A 200 28.45 23.61 24.79
CA ASP A 200 27.02 23.94 24.70
C ASP A 200 26.14 22.72 24.37
N MET A 201 26.69 21.50 24.44
CA MET A 201 25.94 20.26 24.14
C MET A 201 24.68 20.10 25.00
N ASP A 202 24.63 20.73 26.17
CA ASP A 202 23.46 20.64 27.03
C ASP A 202 22.20 21.30 26.45
N ILE A 203 22.35 22.27 25.54
CA ILE A 203 21.24 22.94 24.84
C ILE A 203 20.36 21.94 24.08
N ILE A 204 20.95 20.90 23.49
CA ILE A 204 20.23 19.90 22.67
C ILE A 204 19.78 18.67 23.48
N THR A 205 19.99 18.65 24.81
CA THR A 205 19.72 17.45 25.62
C THR A 205 18.27 17.02 25.54
N ASP A 206 17.35 17.97 25.69
CA ASP A 206 15.92 17.66 25.70
C ASP A 206 15.43 17.33 24.29
N ASP A 207 15.82 18.09 23.28
CA ASP A 207 15.48 17.82 21.88
C ASP A 207 15.95 16.43 21.42
N LEU A 208 17.19 16.07 21.71
CA LEU A 208 17.73 14.75 21.34
C LEU A 208 17.03 13.63 22.13
N ARG A 209 16.71 13.88 23.40
CA ARG A 209 15.97 12.92 24.21
C ARG A 209 14.58 12.69 23.63
N ASP A 210 13.87 13.76 23.29
CA ASP A 210 12.54 13.72 22.70
C ASP A 210 12.56 13.00 21.35
N ALA A 211 13.57 13.23 20.51
CA ALA A 211 13.74 12.49 19.26
C ALA A 211 13.90 10.97 19.50
N ILE A 212 14.76 10.57 20.45
CA ILE A 212 14.92 9.15 20.84
C ILE A 212 13.59 8.58 21.33
N ILE A 213 12.87 9.32 22.18
CA ILE A 213 11.58 8.92 22.72
C ILE A 213 10.55 8.73 21.61
N GLU A 214 10.43 9.68 20.69
CA GLU A 214 9.48 9.62 19.58
C GLU A 214 9.76 8.42 18.68
N ILE A 215 11.02 8.13 18.37
CA ILE A 215 11.41 6.94 17.61
C ILE A 215 11.01 5.66 18.37
N ILE A 216 11.32 5.59 19.66
CA ILE A 216 10.98 4.41 20.49
C ILE A 216 9.46 4.25 20.63
N ARG A 217 8.68 5.33 20.56
CA ARG A 217 7.22 5.28 20.66
C ARG A 217 6.51 5.01 19.33
N ALA A 218 7.09 5.44 18.20
CA ALA A 218 6.47 5.38 16.89
C ALA A 218 6.07 3.95 16.47
N GLU A 219 6.74 2.91 16.98
CA GLU A 219 6.43 1.51 16.64
C GLU A 219 5.37 0.85 17.55
N ARG A 220 4.82 1.57 18.55
CA ARG A 220 3.87 0.99 19.54
C ARG A 220 2.40 1.04 19.11
N ILE A 221 2.06 1.83 18.09
CA ILE A 221 0.72 1.90 17.49
C ILE A 221 0.80 1.76 15.97
N GLN A 222 0.03 0.83 15.40
CA GLN A 222 -0.01 0.54 13.98
C GLN A 222 -1.41 0.80 13.43
N VAL A 223 -1.50 1.23 12.17
CA VAL A 223 -2.78 1.36 11.46
C VAL A 223 -2.90 0.23 10.44
N ARG A 224 -4.03 -0.47 10.49
CA ARG A 224 -4.37 -1.57 9.58
C ARG A 224 -5.78 -1.38 9.00
N ASP A 225 -6.12 -2.21 8.02
CA ASP A 225 -7.46 -2.27 7.42
C ASP A 225 -8.03 -0.92 6.95
N ILE A 226 -7.18 -0.08 6.35
CA ILE A 226 -7.59 1.24 5.85
C ILE A 226 -8.56 1.08 4.67
N THR A 227 -9.75 1.63 4.82
CA THR A 227 -10.80 1.73 3.79
C THR A 227 -11.01 3.19 3.38
N THR A 228 -12.06 3.46 2.61
CA THR A 228 -12.48 4.82 2.24
C THR A 228 -13.08 5.59 3.42
N THR A 229 -13.63 4.89 4.42
CA THR A 229 -14.38 5.50 5.54
C THR A 229 -14.02 4.95 6.93
N ALA A 230 -13.03 4.06 7.01
CA ALA A 230 -12.63 3.43 8.26
C ALA A 230 -11.13 3.08 8.28
N ALA A 231 -10.57 2.92 9.47
CA ALA A 231 -9.23 2.40 9.70
C ALA A 231 -9.17 1.74 11.09
N THR A 232 -8.32 0.74 11.28
CA THR A 232 -8.15 0.06 12.57
C THR A 232 -6.81 0.47 13.18
N LEU A 233 -6.83 1.03 14.40
CA LEU A 233 -5.62 1.22 15.19
C LEU A 233 -5.35 -0.05 16.00
N GLN A 234 -4.10 -0.46 16.10
CA GLN A 234 -3.64 -1.62 16.86
C GLN A 234 -2.42 -1.24 17.68
N TRP A 235 -2.38 -1.60 18.97
CA TRP A 235 -1.28 -1.27 19.88
C TRP A 235 -0.96 -2.43 20.82
N ARG A 236 0.20 -2.39 21.49
CA ARG A 236 0.51 -3.33 22.57
C ARG A 236 -0.19 -2.89 23.87
N PRO A 237 -0.94 -3.75 24.56
CA PRO A 237 -1.67 -3.38 25.76
C PRO A 237 -0.72 -3.21 26.97
N VAL A 238 -0.33 -1.97 27.24
CA VAL A 238 0.48 -1.56 28.42
C VAL A 238 -0.30 -1.45 29.74
N LEU A 239 -1.64 -1.49 29.71
CA LEU A 239 -2.50 -1.39 30.90
C LEU A 239 -3.00 -2.76 31.37
N SER A 240 -2.57 -3.87 30.75
CA SER A 240 -3.03 -5.21 31.10
C SER A 240 -2.70 -5.52 32.57
N GLY A 241 -3.72 -5.80 33.38
CA GLY A 241 -3.58 -6.04 34.83
C GLY A 241 -3.54 -4.78 35.71
N LEU A 242 -3.56 -3.59 35.12
CA LEU A 242 -3.70 -2.31 35.82
C LEU A 242 -5.14 -1.80 35.77
N LYS A 243 -5.53 -0.95 36.72
CA LYS A 243 -6.80 -0.21 36.64
C LYS A 243 -6.60 1.02 35.77
N GLY A 244 -7.31 1.11 34.65
CA GLY A 244 -7.16 2.19 33.68
C GLY A 244 -8.01 2.01 32.42
N TYR A 245 -7.82 2.91 31.46
CA TYR A 245 -8.41 2.85 30.12
C TYR A 245 -7.50 3.55 29.10
N TYR A 246 -7.69 3.24 27.82
CA TYR A 246 -7.09 3.99 26.73
C TYR A 246 -8.05 5.08 26.26
N GLU A 247 -7.59 6.31 26.18
CA GLU A 247 -8.29 7.41 25.51
C GLU A 247 -7.70 7.62 24.11
N ILE A 248 -8.54 7.55 23.08
CA ILE A 248 -8.16 7.74 21.69
C ILE A 248 -8.77 9.04 21.19
N GLN A 249 -7.96 9.98 20.73
CA GLN A 249 -8.37 11.24 20.13
C GLN A 249 -7.93 11.27 18.67
N PHE A 250 -8.82 11.50 17.69
CA PHE A 250 -8.44 11.54 16.28
C PHE A 250 -9.16 12.64 15.51
N GLY A 251 -8.48 13.23 14.51
CA GLY A 251 -8.99 14.37 13.74
C GLY A 251 -8.28 14.52 12.41
N GLN A 252 -8.82 15.37 11.53
CA GLN A 252 -8.20 15.65 10.23
C GLN A 252 -6.87 16.39 10.44
N ALA A 253 -5.82 15.92 9.77
CA ALA A 253 -4.51 16.56 9.84
C ALA A 253 -4.56 17.94 9.14
N PRO A 254 -3.92 18.98 9.70
CA PRO A 254 -3.82 20.28 9.04
C PRO A 254 -3.18 20.12 7.65
N THR A 255 -3.84 20.58 6.59
CA THR A 255 -3.28 20.57 5.24
C THR A 255 -2.12 21.56 5.15
N PRO A 256 -0.90 21.12 4.79
CA PRO A 256 0.21 22.03 4.54
C PRO A 256 -0.09 22.80 3.24
N GLY A 257 -0.60 24.02 3.35
CA GLY A 257 -0.91 24.87 2.20
C GLY A 257 -2.02 25.91 2.38
N ALA A 258 -2.81 25.87 3.46
CA ALA A 258 -3.76 26.94 3.75
C ALA A 258 -3.08 28.08 4.56
N GLY A 259 -2.11 28.75 3.93
CA GLY A 259 -1.55 30.00 4.43
C GLY A 259 -2.56 31.13 4.25
N GLY A 260 -3.47 31.29 5.22
CA GLY A 260 -4.32 32.47 5.36
C GLY A 260 -3.59 33.51 6.20
N GLY A 261 -3.02 34.53 5.52
CA GLY A 261 -2.41 35.68 6.17
C GLY A 261 -3.39 36.44 7.05
N GLY A 262 -2.94 36.86 8.22
CA GLY A 262 -3.71 37.66 9.16
C GLY A 262 -2.85 38.13 10.33
N SER A 263 -2.05 39.17 10.07
CA SER A 263 -1.49 40.01 11.14
C SER A 263 -2.65 40.65 11.89
N GLY A 264 -2.75 40.37 13.19
CA GLY A 264 -3.77 40.93 14.07
C GLY A 264 -3.40 40.72 15.52
N SER A 265 -2.70 41.69 16.11
CA SER A 265 -2.56 41.85 17.56
C SER A 265 -3.94 41.97 18.20
N GLY A 266 -4.30 41.00 19.04
CA GLY A 266 -5.58 40.98 19.76
C GLY A 266 -5.53 40.00 20.92
N THR A 267 -5.48 40.52 22.14
CA THR A 267 -5.56 39.75 23.39
C THR A 267 -6.99 39.23 23.60
N SER A 268 -7.27 37.98 23.23
CA SER A 268 -8.35 37.15 23.78
C SER A 268 -8.20 35.69 23.33
N PRO A 269 -8.43 34.69 24.20
CA PRO A 269 -8.26 33.29 23.87
C PRO A 269 -9.50 32.78 23.10
N SER A 270 -9.45 32.80 21.77
CA SER A 270 -10.44 32.14 20.94
C SER A 270 -9.90 30.79 20.46
N THR A 271 -10.55 29.75 20.98
CA THR A 271 -10.64 28.37 20.51
C THR A 271 -10.55 28.20 18.99
N GLY A 272 -9.36 27.94 18.47
CA GLY A 272 -9.12 27.34 17.15
C GLY A 272 -9.18 25.81 17.27
N GLY A 273 -10.36 25.27 17.52
CA GLY A 273 -10.54 23.84 17.74
C GLY A 273 -10.56 23.05 16.42
N SER A 274 -9.45 22.42 16.07
CA SER A 274 -9.49 21.20 15.26
C SER A 274 -10.45 20.24 15.97
N GLN A 275 -11.60 19.89 15.35
CA GLN A 275 -12.53 18.95 15.97
C GLN A 275 -11.91 17.55 16.00
N TYR A 276 -11.39 17.17 17.16
CA TYR A 276 -10.97 15.80 17.44
C TYR A 276 -12.16 15.00 17.98
N GLN A 277 -12.40 13.82 17.41
CA GLN A 277 -13.30 12.82 17.98
C GLN A 277 -12.57 12.05 19.08
N ARG A 278 -13.31 11.66 20.13
CA ARG A 278 -12.76 10.99 21.30
C ARG A 278 -13.47 9.66 21.57
N LEU A 279 -12.69 8.61 21.75
CA LEU A 279 -13.13 7.25 22.05
C LEU A 279 -12.36 6.72 23.26
N THR A 280 -12.94 5.76 23.97
CA THR A 280 -12.28 5.07 25.09
C THR A 280 -12.32 3.56 24.90
N GLN A 281 -11.27 2.88 25.35
CA GLN A 281 -11.16 1.42 25.33
C GLN A 281 -10.68 0.91 26.69
N PRO A 282 -11.11 -0.29 27.13
CA PRO A 282 -10.69 -0.84 28.41
C PRO A 282 -9.18 -1.19 28.43
N ALA A 283 -8.62 -1.35 29.63
CA ALA A 283 -7.19 -1.58 29.87
C ALA A 283 -6.60 -2.83 29.18
N ASP A 284 -7.42 -3.83 28.87
CA ASP A 284 -7.05 -5.06 28.18
C ASP A 284 -7.11 -4.95 26.65
N SER A 285 -7.64 -3.86 26.12
CA SER A 285 -7.76 -3.66 24.67
C SER A 285 -6.43 -3.39 24.00
N ASN A 286 -6.31 -3.89 22.78
CA ASN A 286 -5.14 -3.75 21.92
C ASN A 286 -5.49 -3.22 20.52
N SER A 287 -6.77 -2.89 20.26
CA SER A 287 -7.22 -2.38 18.97
C SER A 287 -8.52 -1.58 19.06
N ILE A 288 -8.76 -0.70 18.08
CA ILE A 288 -10.02 0.00 17.87
C ILE A 288 -10.24 0.28 16.39
N ARG A 289 -11.47 0.11 15.91
CA ARG A 289 -11.86 0.50 14.55
C ARG A 289 -12.47 1.90 14.55
N LEU A 290 -11.82 2.82 13.86
CA LEU A 290 -12.32 4.16 13.57
C LEU A 290 -13.27 4.09 12.37
N THR A 291 -14.44 4.70 12.47
CA THR A 291 -15.49 4.73 11.43
C THR A 291 -15.86 6.16 11.07
N GLU A 292 -16.72 6.34 10.06
CA GLU A 292 -17.22 7.66 9.63
C GLU A 292 -16.12 8.64 9.19
N LEU A 293 -15.00 8.10 8.69
CA LEU A 293 -13.91 8.89 8.13
C LEU A 293 -14.29 9.39 6.72
N LYS A 294 -13.76 10.54 6.33
CA LYS A 294 -13.93 11.07 4.97
C LYS A 294 -12.96 10.36 4.01
N PRO A 295 -13.37 10.07 2.76
CA PRO A 295 -12.47 9.56 1.74
C PRO A 295 -11.34 10.52 1.40
N ASP A 296 -10.23 9.97 0.90
CA ASP A 296 -9.02 10.70 0.48
C ASP A 296 -8.49 11.76 1.47
N THR A 297 -8.68 11.53 2.77
CA THR A 297 -8.41 12.50 3.83
C THR A 297 -7.34 11.97 4.79
N THR A 298 -6.37 12.82 5.14
CA THR A 298 -5.34 12.51 6.13
C THR A 298 -5.86 12.78 7.55
N TYR A 299 -5.67 11.80 8.44
CA TYR A 299 -6.05 11.84 9.84
C TYR A 299 -4.84 11.65 10.75
N THR A 300 -4.86 12.32 11.90
CA THR A 300 -3.93 12.10 13.01
C THR A 300 -4.70 11.56 14.20
N ALA A 301 -4.20 10.50 14.83
CA ALA A 301 -4.76 9.87 16.02
C ALA A 301 -3.73 9.85 17.17
N LYS A 302 -4.19 10.14 18.38
CA LYS A 302 -3.47 10.10 19.66
C LYS A 302 -4.10 9.04 20.55
N LEU A 303 -3.31 8.14 21.13
CA LEU A 303 -3.74 7.13 22.11
C LEU A 303 -3.05 7.40 23.45
N THR A 304 -3.82 7.70 24.48
CA THR A 304 -3.34 8.02 25.83
C THR A 304 -3.76 6.92 26.80
N PRO A 305 -2.84 6.11 27.34
CA PRO A 305 -3.17 5.21 28.43
C PRO A 305 -3.34 6.01 29.74
N ASP A 306 -4.50 5.89 30.36
CA ASP A 306 -4.83 6.54 31.64
C ASP A 306 -4.89 5.49 32.75
N SER A 307 -4.10 5.69 33.81
CA SER A 307 -4.12 4.85 35.01
C SER A 307 -3.76 5.68 36.24
N ASN A 308 -4.39 5.35 37.37
CA ASN A 308 -4.11 5.99 38.65
C ASN A 308 -2.87 5.44 39.37
N GLN A 309 -2.19 4.44 38.79
CA GLN A 309 -1.03 3.78 39.39
C GLN A 309 0.28 4.15 38.71
N VAL A 310 0.24 4.38 37.40
CA VAL A 310 1.42 4.61 36.56
C VAL A 310 1.05 5.65 35.51
N GLU A 311 1.92 6.65 35.36
CA GLU A 311 1.79 7.64 34.31
C GLU A 311 2.37 7.09 33.00
N PHE A 312 1.54 7.05 31.96
CA PHE A 312 1.95 6.60 30.63
C PHE A 312 1.95 7.77 29.66
N ASN A 313 2.84 7.68 28.68
CA ASN A 313 2.86 8.67 27.61
C ASN A 313 1.89 8.30 26.50
N SER A 314 1.41 9.33 25.79
CA SER A 314 0.55 9.14 24.64
C SER A 314 1.35 8.68 23.41
N LEU A 315 0.72 7.85 22.58
CA LEU A 315 1.19 7.42 21.27
C LEU A 315 0.48 8.24 20.18
N PHE A 316 1.14 8.48 19.05
CA PHE A 316 0.58 9.21 17.92
C PHE A 316 0.76 8.44 16.61
N VAL A 317 -0.19 8.59 15.69
CA VAL A 317 -0.08 8.02 14.34
C VAL A 317 -0.84 8.87 13.32
N THR A 318 -0.32 8.95 12.10
CA THR A 318 -0.96 9.64 10.98
C THR A 318 -1.19 8.67 9.83
N PHE A 319 -2.37 8.71 9.22
CA PHE A 319 -2.74 7.84 8.10
C PHE A 319 -3.69 8.55 7.14
N LYS A 320 -3.80 8.05 5.90
CA LYS A 320 -4.68 8.61 4.86
C LYS A 320 -5.70 7.57 4.39
N THR A 321 -6.98 7.93 4.35
CA THR A 321 -8.06 7.05 3.85
C THR A 321 -7.99 6.89 2.33
N LYS A 322 -8.57 5.80 1.81
CA LYS A 322 -8.62 5.54 0.36
C LYS A 322 -9.58 6.51 -0.34
N PRO A 323 -9.39 6.79 -1.65
CA PRO A 323 -10.31 7.63 -2.42
C PRO A 323 -11.66 6.93 -2.67
N GLU A 324 -12.72 7.72 -2.78
CA GLU A 324 -14.07 7.24 -3.09
C GLU A 324 -14.20 6.91 -4.58
N VAL A 325 -14.45 5.63 -4.91
CA VAL A 325 -14.65 5.18 -6.29
C VAL A 325 -16.14 5.02 -6.57
N ALA A 326 -16.75 5.89 -7.37
CA ALA A 326 -18.18 5.85 -7.67
C ALA A 326 -18.55 4.76 -8.70
N SER A 327 -19.35 3.76 -8.31
CA SER A 327 -19.92 2.72 -9.19
C SER A 327 -21.07 3.25 -10.06
N PRO A 328 -21.15 2.97 -11.37
CA PRO A 328 -20.18 2.25 -12.18
C PRO A 328 -18.98 3.15 -12.52
N ALA A 329 -17.77 2.61 -12.33
CA ALA A 329 -16.53 3.21 -12.81
C ALA A 329 -16.12 2.60 -14.16
N VAL A 330 -16.53 1.36 -14.43
CA VAL A 330 -16.29 0.64 -15.69
C VAL A 330 -17.56 -0.11 -16.09
N ILE A 331 -17.85 -0.15 -17.39
CA ILE A 331 -18.89 -1.00 -18.00
C ILE A 331 -18.21 -1.86 -19.08
N THR A 332 -18.53 -3.15 -19.12
CA THR A 332 -18.04 -4.11 -20.11
C THR A 332 -19.18 -4.86 -20.80
N VAL A 333 -18.92 -5.32 -22.02
CA VAL A 333 -19.83 -6.13 -22.83
C VAL A 333 -19.21 -7.51 -23.06
N SER A 334 -20.01 -8.56 -22.89
CA SER A 334 -19.59 -9.96 -23.02
C SER A 334 -20.75 -10.83 -23.54
N GLU A 335 -20.49 -12.08 -23.88
CA GLU A 335 -21.51 -13.05 -24.32
C GLU A 335 -22.43 -12.50 -25.43
N SER A 336 -21.86 -11.83 -26.43
CA SER A 336 -22.60 -11.31 -27.58
C SER A 336 -23.12 -12.46 -28.45
N GLY A 337 -24.41 -12.79 -28.33
CA GLY A 337 -25.13 -13.73 -29.18
C GLY A 337 -25.98 -13.04 -30.24
N LYS A 338 -26.80 -13.83 -30.96
CA LYS A 338 -27.69 -13.32 -32.03
C LYS A 338 -28.80 -12.43 -31.49
N THR A 339 -29.40 -12.77 -30.35
CA THR A 339 -30.55 -12.06 -29.77
C THR A 339 -30.31 -11.65 -28.32
N SER A 340 -29.07 -11.76 -27.85
CA SER A 340 -28.70 -11.45 -26.47
C SER A 340 -27.29 -10.92 -26.34
N VAL A 341 -27.08 -10.10 -25.30
CA VAL A 341 -25.77 -9.57 -24.93
C VAL A 341 -25.72 -9.41 -23.41
N ARG A 342 -24.61 -9.80 -22.78
CA ARG A 342 -24.38 -9.55 -21.35
C ARG A 342 -23.64 -8.23 -21.14
N VAL A 343 -24.19 -7.39 -20.28
CA VAL A 343 -23.59 -6.12 -19.87
C VAL A 343 -23.25 -6.19 -18.39
N SER A 344 -22.02 -5.83 -18.04
CA SER A 344 -21.49 -5.90 -16.69
C SER A 344 -20.90 -4.56 -16.26
N TRP A 345 -20.94 -4.25 -14.97
CA TRP A 345 -20.44 -3.00 -14.40
C TRP A 345 -19.75 -3.22 -13.06
N GLY A 346 -18.84 -2.31 -12.70
CA GLY A 346 -18.15 -2.38 -11.42
C GLY A 346 -17.40 -1.11 -11.04
N PRO A 347 -16.84 -1.06 -9.81
CA PRO A 347 -17.00 -2.04 -8.72
C PRO A 347 -18.41 -2.02 -8.11
N LEU A 348 -18.82 -3.05 -7.35
CA LEU A 348 -20.10 -3.05 -6.61
C LEU A 348 -20.00 -2.25 -5.31
N GLN A 349 -21.05 -1.51 -4.96
CA GLN A 349 -21.12 -0.75 -3.71
C GLN A 349 -22.51 -0.85 -3.07
N PRO A 350 -22.92 -2.02 -2.58
CA PRO A 350 -24.29 -2.29 -2.11
C PRO A 350 -24.71 -1.45 -0.89
N GLU A 351 -23.76 -0.86 -0.16
CA GLU A 351 -24.02 0.02 0.99
C GLU A 351 -24.52 1.41 0.57
N VAL A 352 -24.07 1.92 -0.57
CA VAL A 352 -24.40 3.28 -1.04
C VAL A 352 -25.31 3.28 -2.26
N VAL A 353 -25.41 2.16 -2.98
CA VAL A 353 -26.26 2.00 -4.17
C VAL A 353 -27.61 1.41 -3.79
N THR A 354 -28.68 2.02 -4.29
CA THR A 354 -30.06 1.49 -4.14
C THR A 354 -30.44 0.58 -5.31
N SER A 355 -30.14 0.98 -6.54
CA SER A 355 -30.48 0.21 -7.74
C SER A 355 -29.66 0.68 -8.96
N TYR A 356 -29.64 -0.16 -9.99
CA TYR A 356 -29.12 0.20 -11.31
C TYR A 356 -30.26 0.14 -12.33
N LEU A 357 -30.38 1.20 -13.13
CA LEU A 357 -31.29 1.30 -14.28
C LEU A 357 -30.47 1.11 -15.56
N ILE A 358 -30.80 0.06 -16.31
CA ILE A 358 -30.17 -0.25 -17.59
C ILE A 358 -31.13 0.16 -18.68
N GLU A 359 -30.71 1.10 -19.51
CA GLU A 359 -31.44 1.60 -20.65
C GLU A 359 -30.73 1.19 -21.93
N TYR A 360 -31.47 0.66 -22.91
CA TYR A 360 -30.89 0.25 -24.18
C TYR A 360 -31.82 0.51 -25.36
N SER A 361 -31.24 0.95 -26.47
CA SER A 361 -31.94 1.21 -27.72
C SER A 361 -31.03 0.96 -28.92
N ILE A 362 -31.65 0.71 -30.07
CA ILE A 362 -30.94 0.58 -31.34
C ILE A 362 -30.41 1.97 -31.74
N LEU A 363 -29.14 2.03 -32.18
CA LEU A 363 -28.55 3.25 -32.72
C LEU A 363 -28.82 3.39 -34.23
N PRO A 364 -29.14 4.60 -34.75
CA PRO A 364 -29.26 5.88 -34.05
C PRO A 364 -30.66 6.17 -33.47
N GLY A 365 -31.65 5.35 -33.80
CA GLY A 365 -33.03 5.53 -33.37
C GLY A 365 -33.75 4.19 -33.22
N GLY A 366 -34.35 3.97 -32.07
CA GLY A 366 -35.08 2.76 -31.74
C GLY A 366 -35.87 2.94 -30.44
N LYS A 367 -36.82 2.02 -30.18
CA LYS A 367 -37.59 2.04 -28.93
C LYS A 367 -36.65 1.84 -27.74
N LEU A 368 -36.74 2.74 -26.76
CA LEU A 368 -36.01 2.63 -25.51
C LEU A 368 -36.59 1.48 -24.68
N HIS A 369 -35.72 0.55 -24.31
CA HIS A 369 -36.03 -0.50 -23.36
C HIS A 369 -35.30 -0.18 -22.05
N GLN A 370 -35.95 -0.49 -20.93
CA GLN A 370 -35.42 -0.23 -19.61
C GLN A 370 -35.55 -1.47 -18.73
N ARG A 371 -34.54 -1.70 -17.90
CA ARG A 371 -34.52 -2.79 -16.93
C ARG A 371 -33.85 -2.31 -15.65
N THR A 372 -34.55 -2.47 -14.53
CA THR A 372 -33.96 -2.18 -13.21
C THR A 372 -33.43 -3.47 -12.59
N VAL A 373 -32.24 -3.39 -12.00
CA VAL A 373 -31.64 -4.50 -11.23
C VAL A 373 -31.24 -4.01 -9.84
N GLY A 374 -31.20 -4.95 -8.90
CA GLY A 374 -30.91 -4.65 -7.50
C GLY A 374 -29.45 -4.27 -7.26
N ARG A 375 -29.19 -3.61 -6.12
CA ARG A 375 -27.86 -3.14 -5.68
C ARG A 375 -26.75 -4.20 -5.61
N THR A 376 -27.09 -5.48 -5.54
CA THR A 376 -26.14 -6.60 -5.46
C THR A 376 -25.73 -7.15 -6.82
N HIS A 377 -26.40 -6.73 -7.91
CA HIS A 377 -26.12 -7.23 -9.25
C HIS A 377 -25.05 -6.37 -9.92
N ASN A 378 -24.08 -7.01 -10.54
CA ASN A 378 -23.01 -6.39 -11.34
C ASN A 378 -23.13 -6.67 -12.84
N SER A 379 -24.16 -7.42 -13.25
CA SER A 379 -24.38 -7.76 -14.65
C SER A 379 -25.84 -8.05 -14.94
N THR A 380 -26.22 -7.91 -16.20
CA THR A 380 -27.53 -8.28 -16.73
C THR A 380 -27.40 -8.84 -18.13
N LEU A 381 -28.19 -9.86 -18.44
CA LEU A 381 -28.32 -10.39 -19.81
C LEU A 381 -29.50 -9.70 -20.49
N LEU A 382 -29.19 -8.91 -21.51
CA LEU A 382 -30.19 -8.32 -22.40
C LEU A 382 -30.63 -9.39 -23.39
N THR A 383 -31.93 -9.59 -23.55
CA THR A 383 -32.53 -10.63 -24.41
C THR A 383 -33.52 -9.99 -25.38
N GLU A 384 -34.03 -10.78 -26.34
CA GLU A 384 -35.00 -10.34 -27.36
C GLU A 384 -34.47 -9.19 -28.23
N LEU A 385 -33.14 -9.16 -28.42
CA LEU A 385 -32.48 -8.19 -29.28
C LEU A 385 -32.56 -8.61 -30.74
N GLN A 386 -32.50 -7.64 -31.65
CA GLN A 386 -32.41 -7.88 -33.08
C GLN A 386 -31.00 -8.35 -33.44
N PRO A 387 -30.86 -9.41 -34.25
CA PRO A 387 -29.57 -9.84 -34.77
C PRO A 387 -28.86 -8.78 -35.61
N GLY A 388 -27.54 -8.84 -35.64
CA GLY A 388 -26.69 -7.96 -36.46
C GLY A 388 -26.84 -6.47 -36.19
N THR A 389 -27.30 -6.09 -34.99
CA THR A 389 -27.72 -4.72 -34.66
C THR A 389 -26.84 -4.13 -33.56
N THR A 390 -26.53 -2.83 -33.66
CA THR A 390 -25.76 -2.10 -32.64
C THR A 390 -26.71 -1.38 -31.68
N TYR A 391 -26.56 -1.65 -30.40
CA TYR A 391 -27.29 -1.04 -29.30
C TYR A 391 -26.39 -0.06 -28.53
N LEU A 392 -26.95 1.07 -28.10
CA LEU A 392 -26.38 1.88 -27.03
C LEU A 392 -26.97 1.40 -25.72
N VAL A 393 -26.11 0.97 -24.80
CA VAL A 393 -26.53 0.58 -23.45
C VAL A 393 -26.01 1.59 -22.46
N THR A 394 -26.89 2.16 -21.65
CA THR A 394 -26.56 3.09 -20.56
C THR A 394 -26.91 2.43 -19.24
N VAL A 395 -25.95 2.38 -18.32
CA VAL A 395 -26.17 1.92 -16.94
C VAL A 395 -26.12 3.14 -16.03
N THR A 396 -27.27 3.47 -15.46
CA THR A 396 -27.45 4.57 -14.51
C THR A 396 -27.58 4.00 -13.11
N VAL A 397 -26.71 4.41 -12.20
CA VAL A 397 -26.80 4.07 -10.77
C VAL A 397 -27.66 5.09 -10.04
N TRP A 398 -28.41 4.61 -9.07
CA TRP A 398 -29.08 5.42 -8.06
C TRP A 398 -28.40 5.20 -6.72
N TYR A 399 -27.92 6.29 -6.11
CA TYR A 399 -27.33 6.23 -4.77
C TYR A 399 -28.39 6.54 -3.71
N ALA A 400 -28.19 6.02 -2.49
CA ALA A 400 -29.02 6.32 -1.32
C ALA A 400 -29.07 7.83 -0.99
N SER A 401 -28.07 8.58 -1.43
CA SER A 401 -28.01 10.05 -1.32
C SER A 401 -28.93 10.80 -2.29
N GLY A 402 -29.59 10.10 -3.23
CA GLY A 402 -30.39 10.70 -4.30
C GLY A 402 -29.59 11.17 -5.51
N LYS A 403 -28.25 11.09 -5.46
CA LYS A 403 -27.39 11.35 -6.62
C LYS A 403 -27.50 10.21 -7.64
N GLN A 404 -27.15 10.51 -8.88
CA GLN A 404 -27.07 9.55 -9.97
C GLN A 404 -25.78 9.69 -10.76
N LYS A 405 -25.36 8.59 -11.37
CA LYS A 405 -24.25 8.56 -12.32
C LYS A 405 -24.57 7.59 -13.45
N ALA A 406 -24.39 8.03 -14.69
CA ALA A 406 -24.63 7.22 -15.87
C ALA A 406 -23.34 6.98 -16.63
N MET A 407 -23.18 5.78 -17.17
CA MET A 407 -22.12 5.43 -18.10
C MET A 407 -22.72 4.64 -19.26
N SER A 408 -22.17 4.78 -20.46
CA SER A 408 -22.71 4.15 -21.67
C SER A 408 -21.66 3.36 -22.42
N VAL A 409 -22.09 2.28 -23.09
CA VAL A 409 -21.26 1.41 -23.93
C VAL A 409 -22.04 1.00 -25.18
N LYS A 410 -21.33 0.72 -26.27
CA LYS A 410 -21.92 0.12 -27.47
C LYS A 410 -21.87 -1.40 -27.38
N ALA A 411 -22.98 -2.05 -27.67
CA ALA A 411 -23.12 -3.50 -27.68
C ALA A 411 -23.60 -3.96 -29.07
N CYS A 412 -22.92 -4.93 -29.66
CA CYS A 412 -23.30 -5.50 -30.96
C CYS A 412 -23.82 -6.93 -30.77
N THR A 413 -24.96 -7.23 -31.39
CA THR A 413 -25.46 -8.61 -31.53
C THR A 413 -24.87 -9.27 -32.76
N GLN A 414 -24.76 -10.61 -32.71
CA GLN A 414 -24.32 -11.40 -33.86
C GLN A 414 -25.40 -11.43 -34.95
N GLU A 415 -24.96 -11.52 -36.20
CA GLU A 415 -25.84 -11.66 -37.35
C GLU A 415 -26.36 -13.10 -37.46
N VAL A 416 -27.54 -13.28 -38.07
CA VAL A 416 -28.03 -14.61 -38.44
C VAL A 416 -27.39 -14.97 -39.78
N THR A 417 -26.76 -16.13 -39.85
CA THR A 417 -26.14 -16.65 -41.07
C THR A 417 -26.87 -17.92 -41.53
N PRO A 418 -28.00 -17.81 -42.26
CA PRO A 418 -28.68 -18.97 -42.83
C PRO A 418 -27.77 -19.81 -43.74
N ALA A 419 -27.94 -21.12 -43.70
CA ALA A 419 -27.26 -22.03 -44.61
C ALA A 419 -27.88 -21.97 -46.01
N LEU A 420 -27.06 -22.20 -47.04
CA LEU A 420 -27.55 -22.42 -48.40
C LEU A 420 -28.19 -23.81 -48.52
N ALA A 421 -29.06 -23.97 -49.51
CA ALA A 421 -29.72 -25.23 -49.84
C ALA A 421 -29.54 -25.58 -51.33
N ASP A 422 -29.80 -26.84 -51.67
CA ASP A 422 -29.98 -27.31 -53.05
C ASP A 422 -28.84 -26.93 -54.03
N LEU A 423 -27.56 -27.09 -53.62
CA LEU A 423 -26.42 -26.89 -54.54
C LEU A 423 -26.41 -27.98 -55.61
N HIS A 424 -26.69 -27.60 -56.86
CA HIS A 424 -26.70 -28.47 -58.02
C HIS A 424 -25.65 -28.04 -59.04
N LEU A 425 -24.94 -29.03 -59.59
CA LEU A 425 -23.96 -28.86 -60.65
C LEU A 425 -24.48 -29.56 -61.91
N THR A 426 -24.71 -28.80 -62.97
CA THR A 426 -25.13 -29.33 -64.27
C THR A 426 -23.98 -29.15 -65.27
N THR A 427 -23.46 -30.24 -65.85
CA THR A 427 -22.42 -30.17 -66.88
C THR A 427 -22.98 -29.56 -68.17
N VAL A 428 -22.38 -28.47 -68.66
CA VAL A 428 -22.83 -27.74 -69.87
C VAL A 428 -21.79 -27.84 -71.02
N GLY A 429 -20.60 -28.39 -70.75
CA GLY A 429 -19.57 -28.67 -71.75
C GLY A 429 -18.50 -29.61 -71.19
N SER A 430 -17.45 -29.84 -71.97
CA SER A 430 -16.33 -30.73 -71.59
C SER A 430 -15.50 -30.24 -70.40
N ASP A 431 -15.54 -28.94 -70.10
CA ASP A 431 -14.79 -28.29 -69.01
C ASP A 431 -15.63 -27.19 -68.32
N SER A 432 -16.96 -27.22 -68.46
CA SER A 432 -17.85 -26.18 -67.92
C SER A 432 -19.09 -26.72 -67.24
N VAL A 433 -19.45 -26.11 -66.12
CA VAL A 433 -20.59 -26.49 -65.25
C VAL A 433 -21.40 -25.24 -64.93
N LYS A 434 -22.72 -25.40 -64.98
CA LYS A 434 -23.68 -24.47 -64.40
C LYS A 434 -23.88 -24.84 -62.93
N VAL A 435 -23.64 -23.87 -62.06
CA VAL A 435 -23.76 -23.99 -60.60
C VAL A 435 -25.04 -23.28 -60.21
N ASP A 436 -25.97 -23.99 -59.59
CA ASP A 436 -27.26 -23.49 -59.14
C ASP A 436 -27.41 -23.77 -57.64
N TRP A 437 -27.92 -22.83 -56.85
CA TRP A 437 -28.20 -23.01 -55.43
C TRP A 437 -29.46 -22.26 -55.02
N ARG A 438 -29.96 -22.57 -53.81
CA ARG A 438 -31.07 -21.86 -53.19
C ARG A 438 -30.66 -21.26 -51.85
N GLY A 439 -31.34 -20.18 -51.49
CA GLY A 439 -31.13 -19.45 -50.25
C GLY A 439 -30.97 -17.98 -50.52
N SER A 440 -31.75 -17.16 -49.82
CA SER A 440 -31.61 -15.70 -49.75
C SER A 440 -32.10 -15.28 -48.37
N ALA A 441 -31.46 -14.29 -47.78
CA ALA A 441 -31.78 -13.82 -46.43
C ALA A 441 -31.48 -12.32 -46.30
N ASP A 442 -32.21 -11.66 -45.41
CA ASP A 442 -31.93 -10.29 -45.01
C ASP A 442 -30.51 -10.19 -44.44
N GLY A 443 -29.74 -9.21 -44.90
CA GLY A 443 -28.33 -9.02 -44.53
C GLY A 443 -27.31 -9.70 -45.46
N LEU A 444 -27.76 -10.52 -46.42
CA LEU A 444 -26.88 -11.12 -47.42
C LEU A 444 -26.26 -10.02 -48.31
N LYS A 445 -24.92 -10.00 -48.40
CA LYS A 445 -24.18 -9.10 -49.29
C LYS A 445 -23.85 -9.74 -50.63
N GLY A 446 -23.68 -11.06 -50.66
CA GLY A 446 -23.34 -11.81 -51.87
C GLY A 446 -22.92 -13.24 -51.58
N TYR A 447 -22.32 -13.89 -52.56
CA TYR A 447 -21.82 -15.27 -52.46
C TYR A 447 -20.34 -15.34 -52.83
N TRP A 448 -19.59 -16.15 -52.10
CA TRP A 448 -18.20 -16.50 -52.41
C TRP A 448 -18.15 -17.89 -53.01
N LEU A 449 -17.75 -17.96 -54.28
CA LEU A 449 -17.57 -19.23 -54.98
C LEU A 449 -16.10 -19.58 -55.00
N THR A 450 -15.79 -20.86 -54.78
CA THR A 450 -14.43 -21.39 -54.88
C THR A 450 -14.44 -22.71 -55.62
N TRP A 451 -13.44 -22.96 -56.47
CA TRP A 451 -13.25 -24.26 -57.08
C TRP A 451 -11.78 -24.64 -57.14
N GLU A 452 -11.52 -25.93 -57.00
CA GLU A 452 -10.16 -26.49 -57.00
C GLU A 452 -10.16 -27.92 -57.54
N ALA A 453 -9.02 -28.39 -58.03
CA ALA A 453 -8.89 -29.76 -58.52
C ALA A 453 -8.89 -30.73 -57.33
N GLN A 454 -9.74 -31.75 -57.39
CA GLN A 454 -9.82 -32.75 -56.34
C GLN A 454 -8.70 -33.79 -56.53
N GLN A 455 -7.51 -33.51 -56.01
CA GLN A 455 -6.38 -34.46 -55.96
C GLN A 455 -5.91 -34.69 -54.52
N ASN A 456 -5.65 -35.95 -54.16
CA ASN A 456 -5.02 -36.29 -52.90
C ASN A 456 -3.51 -35.98 -52.99
N ALA A 457 -3.08 -34.94 -52.26
CA ALA A 457 -1.70 -34.63 -51.86
C ALA A 457 -0.88 -33.55 -52.60
N ILE A 458 -1.45 -32.72 -53.50
CA ILE A 458 -0.76 -31.51 -54.01
C ILE A 458 -1.70 -30.29 -53.87
N PRO A 459 -1.23 -29.10 -53.43
CA PRO A 459 -2.05 -27.90 -53.42
C PRO A 459 -2.42 -27.52 -54.86
N SER A 460 -3.64 -27.87 -55.28
CA SER A 460 -4.17 -27.38 -56.56
C SER A 460 -4.48 -25.89 -56.46
N GLN A 461 -4.28 -25.14 -57.55
CA GLN A 461 -4.60 -23.72 -57.61
C GLN A 461 -6.12 -23.51 -57.37
N ARG A 462 -6.46 -23.00 -56.19
CA ARG A 462 -7.83 -22.65 -55.82
C ARG A 462 -8.22 -21.34 -56.49
N SER A 463 -9.23 -21.40 -57.34
CA SER A 463 -9.82 -20.22 -57.96
C SER A 463 -11.05 -19.79 -57.17
N SER A 464 -11.30 -18.48 -57.13
CA SER A 464 -12.44 -17.93 -56.39
C SER A 464 -13.00 -16.67 -57.04
N PHE A 465 -14.29 -16.43 -56.86
CA PHE A 465 -14.97 -15.25 -57.38
C PHE A 465 -16.17 -14.86 -56.51
N TYR A 466 -16.48 -13.56 -56.48
CA TYR A 466 -17.60 -12.98 -55.73
C TYR A 466 -18.81 -12.77 -56.63
N LEU A 467 -20.00 -13.14 -56.15
CA LEU A 467 -21.26 -12.87 -56.81
C LEU A 467 -22.15 -11.94 -55.98
N PRO A 468 -22.90 -11.02 -56.61
CA PRO A 468 -23.88 -10.17 -55.94
C PRO A 468 -25.04 -11.00 -55.33
N PRO A 469 -25.81 -10.44 -54.39
CA PRO A 469 -26.78 -11.21 -53.59
C PRO A 469 -27.97 -11.73 -54.41
N ASP A 470 -28.25 -11.13 -55.57
CA ASP A 470 -29.31 -11.55 -56.49
C ASP A 470 -28.93 -12.75 -57.36
N SER A 471 -27.67 -13.20 -57.31
CA SER A 471 -27.19 -14.33 -58.11
C SER A 471 -27.49 -15.66 -57.42
N LEU A 472 -28.34 -16.49 -58.02
CA LEU A 472 -28.61 -17.87 -57.58
C LEU A 472 -28.02 -18.93 -58.54
N THR A 473 -27.37 -18.48 -59.59
CA THR A 473 -26.81 -19.32 -60.64
C THR A 473 -25.58 -18.67 -61.26
N THR A 474 -24.61 -19.46 -61.68
CA THR A 474 -23.50 -18.99 -62.53
C THR A 474 -22.95 -20.12 -63.38
N ARG A 475 -22.14 -19.79 -64.39
CA ARG A 475 -21.41 -20.77 -65.21
C ARG A 475 -19.91 -20.67 -64.92
N LEU A 476 -19.32 -21.78 -64.51
CA LEU A 476 -17.88 -21.94 -64.40
C LEU A 476 -17.36 -22.64 -65.66
N ALA A 477 -16.27 -22.14 -66.22
CA ALA A 477 -15.60 -22.71 -67.39
C ALA A 477 -14.12 -22.98 -67.08
N HIS A 478 -13.48 -23.81 -67.90
CA HIS A 478 -12.08 -24.21 -67.73
C HIS A 478 -11.81 -24.94 -66.40
N LEU A 479 -12.76 -25.79 -66.01
CA LEU A 479 -12.64 -26.61 -64.81
C LEU A 479 -11.77 -27.85 -65.07
N PRO A 480 -10.98 -28.29 -64.08
CA PRO A 480 -10.24 -29.56 -64.17
C PRO A 480 -11.21 -30.77 -64.19
N PRO A 481 -10.75 -31.96 -64.65
CA PRO A 481 -11.61 -33.14 -64.83
C PRO A 481 -12.39 -33.61 -63.59
N SER A 482 -11.87 -33.35 -62.39
CA SER A 482 -12.58 -33.52 -61.13
C SER A 482 -12.39 -32.26 -60.31
N ALA A 483 -13.45 -31.45 -60.20
CA ALA A 483 -13.40 -30.14 -59.57
C ALA A 483 -14.34 -30.09 -58.37
N ARG A 484 -13.80 -29.76 -57.18
CA ARG A 484 -14.61 -29.47 -56.00
C ARG A 484 -15.05 -28.02 -56.05
N VAL A 485 -16.35 -27.77 -56.22
CA VAL A 485 -16.95 -26.44 -56.28
C VAL A 485 -17.69 -26.17 -54.97
N CYS A 486 -17.42 -25.04 -54.33
CA CYS A 486 -18.10 -24.60 -53.13
C CYS A 486 -18.72 -23.20 -53.30
N VAL A 487 -19.86 -22.99 -52.68
CA VAL A 487 -20.59 -21.73 -52.61
C VAL A 487 -20.81 -21.38 -51.15
N SER A 488 -20.47 -20.17 -50.71
CA SER A 488 -20.75 -19.70 -49.35
C SER A 488 -21.43 -18.33 -49.35
N PRO A 489 -22.43 -18.09 -48.49
CA PRO A 489 -23.04 -16.78 -48.36
C PRO A 489 -22.11 -15.82 -47.58
N ILE A 490 -22.08 -14.56 -47.98
CA ILE A 490 -21.35 -13.48 -47.29
C ILE A 490 -22.36 -12.53 -46.66
N TYR A 491 -22.21 -12.31 -45.36
CA TYR A 491 -23.00 -11.38 -44.56
C TYR A 491 -22.15 -10.18 -44.11
N GLN A 492 -22.75 -9.22 -43.41
CA GLN A 492 -22.10 -7.97 -43.05
C GLN A 492 -20.92 -8.16 -42.08
N THR A 493 -21.00 -9.15 -41.20
CA THR A 493 -20.01 -9.39 -40.14
C THR A 493 -19.29 -10.73 -40.22
N ALA A 494 -19.76 -11.67 -41.07
CA ALA A 494 -19.20 -13.02 -41.18
C ALA A 494 -19.49 -13.68 -42.54
N ARG A 495 -18.72 -14.72 -42.88
CA ARG A 495 -19.03 -15.68 -43.95
C ARG A 495 -19.88 -16.81 -43.36
N GLY A 496 -21.04 -17.08 -43.95
CA GLY A 496 -21.89 -18.19 -43.53
C GLY A 496 -21.37 -19.54 -44.01
N GLU A 497 -22.03 -20.61 -43.53
CA GLU A 497 -21.67 -21.98 -43.89
C GLU A 497 -21.92 -22.24 -45.39
N GLY A 498 -20.93 -22.80 -46.08
CA GLY A 498 -20.98 -23.04 -47.51
C GLY A 498 -21.33 -24.48 -47.86
N LEU A 499 -21.93 -24.67 -49.04
CA LEU A 499 -22.14 -25.97 -49.66
C LEU A 499 -21.00 -26.27 -50.63
N CYS A 500 -20.61 -27.55 -50.73
CA CYS A 500 -19.61 -28.02 -51.69
C CYS A 500 -20.11 -29.26 -52.42
N CYS A 501 -19.95 -29.30 -53.74
CA CYS A 501 -20.23 -30.46 -54.59
C CYS A 501 -19.06 -30.68 -55.55
N THR A 502 -18.87 -31.91 -56.01
CA THR A 502 -17.83 -32.26 -56.99
C THR A 502 -18.45 -32.41 -58.37
N ALA A 503 -17.83 -31.79 -59.38
CA ALA A 503 -18.12 -32.02 -60.78
C ALA A 503 -17.07 -32.95 -61.39
N GLU A 504 -17.53 -33.97 -62.11
CA GLU A 504 -16.69 -34.90 -62.87
C GLU A 504 -16.94 -34.73 -64.37
N PHE A 505 -15.85 -34.59 -65.14
CA PHE A 505 -15.88 -34.50 -66.59
C PHE A 505 -15.25 -35.76 -67.18
N HIS A 506 -16.01 -36.46 -68.01
CA HIS A 506 -15.52 -37.64 -68.71
C HIS A 506 -14.62 -37.19 -69.86
N SER A 507 -13.35 -37.61 -69.86
CA SER A 507 -12.48 -37.45 -71.01
C SER A 507 -12.92 -38.40 -72.12
N ASN A 508 -13.50 -37.88 -73.21
CA ASN A 508 -13.71 -38.68 -74.42
C ASN A 508 -12.35 -39.04 -75.03
N ALA A 509 -11.81 -40.18 -74.64
CA ALA A 509 -10.71 -40.84 -75.34
C ALA A 509 -11.26 -41.50 -76.61
N PHE A 510 -10.67 -41.13 -77.75
CA PHE A 510 -10.87 -41.63 -79.12
C PHE A 510 -11.45 -43.05 -79.24
N ALA A 511 -12.68 -43.15 -79.74
CA ALA A 511 -13.18 -44.34 -80.40
C ALA A 511 -12.83 -44.25 -81.90
N TYR A 512 -11.67 -44.77 -82.30
CA TYR A 512 -11.42 -45.22 -83.68
C TYR A 512 -11.11 -46.72 -83.61
N GLY A 513 -12.16 -47.53 -83.79
CA GLY A 513 -12.05 -48.94 -84.13
C GLY A 513 -12.05 -49.11 -85.65
N TYR A 514 -11.06 -49.82 -86.16
CA TYR A 514 -10.90 -50.24 -87.55
C TYR A 514 -12.17 -50.91 -88.11
N GLN A 515 -12.57 -50.55 -89.33
CA GLN A 515 -13.37 -51.42 -90.21
C GLN A 515 -12.48 -51.88 -91.38
N SER A 516 -12.61 -53.17 -91.65
CA SER A 516 -11.90 -53.99 -92.64
C SER A 516 -12.20 -53.65 -94.08
#